data_AF-A0A2I0QLA5-F1
#
_entry.id   AF-A0A2I0QLA5-F1
#
_cell.length_a   1.000
_cell.length_b   1.000
_cell.length_c   1.000
_cell.angle_alpha   90.00
_cell.angle_beta   90.00
_cell.angle_gamma   90.00
#
_symmetry.space_group_name_H-M   'P 1'
#
loop_
_entity.id
_entity.type
_entity.pdbx_description
1 polymer ?
#
loop_
_entity_poly.entity_id
_entity_poly.type
_entity_poly.pdbx_seq_one_letter_code
_entity_poly.pdbx_strand_id
1 'polypeptide(L)'
;MLTIGIDAGTSKWAISVLEEYKEKGKTKTNFKFETTIPAKEVKSNVNALINLIENFNADCITLPSGYGLPLKHISELDDDDLFKISLKNKDEKESIGIRKFLSEAKKRKFNAYIIPSVKHLPTIEN
;
A
#
# COMPACT_ATOMS: atom_id res chain seq x y z
N MET A 1 19.29 -0.26 -1.64
CA MET A 1 17.99 -0.61 -1.07
C MET A 1 16.92 -0.15 -2.03
N LEU A 2 16.11 -1.07 -2.54
CA LEU A 2 14.98 -0.77 -3.40
C LEU A 2 13.70 -0.81 -2.57
N THR A 3 12.90 0.25 -2.65
CA THR A 3 11.67 0.40 -1.86
C THR A 3 10.49 0.77 -2.74
N ILE A 4 9.29 0.35 -2.31
CA ILE A 4 8.05 0.67 -3.01
C ILE A 4 7.12 1.48 -2.10
N GLY A 5 6.60 2.58 -2.63
CA GLY A 5 5.52 3.36 -2.03
C GLY A 5 4.19 3.07 -2.70
N ILE A 6 3.14 2.80 -1.93
CA ILE A 6 1.78 2.60 -2.45
C ILE A 6 0.81 3.52 -1.70
N ASP A 7 0.22 4.46 -2.42
CA ASP A 7 -0.86 5.31 -1.93
C ASP A 7 -2.18 4.90 -2.60
N ALA A 8 -3.13 4.40 -1.81
CA ALA A 8 -4.43 3.95 -2.30
C ALA A 8 -5.49 5.02 -2.05
N GLY A 9 -5.86 5.73 -3.12
CA GLY A 9 -7.00 6.62 -3.14
C GLY A 9 -8.31 5.94 -3.54
N THR A 10 -9.42 6.67 -3.39
CA THR A 10 -10.75 6.22 -3.82
C THR A 10 -10.88 6.13 -5.34
N SER A 11 -10.23 7.03 -6.08
CA SER A 11 -10.29 7.12 -7.54
C SER A 11 -9.07 6.53 -8.24
N LYS A 12 -7.89 6.61 -7.63
CA LYS A 12 -6.59 6.24 -8.21
C LYS A 12 -5.64 5.72 -7.15
N TRP A 13 -4.72 4.84 -7.54
CA TRP A 13 -3.63 4.34 -6.70
C TRP A 13 -2.30 4.77 -7.31
N ALA A 14 -1.45 5.41 -6.52
CA ALA A 14 -0.11 5.81 -6.94
C ALA A 14 0.92 4.80 -6.42
N ILE A 15 1.86 4.44 -7.29
CA ILE A 15 2.96 3.52 -6.97
C ILE A 15 4.27 4.19 -7.36
N SER A 16 5.24 4.21 -6.44
CA SER A 16 6.59 4.70 -6.68
C SER A 16 7.63 3.65 -6.30
N VAL A 17 8.73 3.59 -7.03
CA VAL A 17 9.87 2.71 -6.76
C VAL A 17 11.12 3.55 -6.63
N LEU A 18 11.78 3.45 -5.49
CA LEU A 18 12.92 4.27 -5.11
C LEU A 18 14.12 3.37 -4.79
N GLU A 19 15.25 3.67 -5.43
CA GLU A 19 16.53 3.03 -5.14
C GLU A 19 17.39 3.97 -4.31
N GLU A 20 17.70 3.57 -3.08
CA GLU A 20 18.68 4.21 -2.21
C GLU A 20 20.03 3.50 -2.33
N TYR A 21 21.10 4.26 -2.51
CA TYR A 21 22.47 3.75 -2.59
C TYR A 21 23.46 4.75 -1.98
N LYS A 22 24.66 4.27 -1.62
CA LYS A 22 25.74 5.13 -1.12
C LYS A 22 26.69 5.50 -2.24
N GLU A 23 27.01 6.79 -2.34
CA GLU A 23 28.04 7.30 -3.24
C GLU A 23 28.90 8.31 -2.48
N LYS A 24 30.23 8.07 -2.43
CA LYS A 24 31.19 8.92 -1.71
C LYS A 24 30.78 9.19 -0.26
N GLY A 25 30.30 8.16 0.43
CA GLY A 25 29.85 8.24 1.83
C GLY A 25 28.51 8.95 2.05
N LYS A 26 27.85 9.46 1.00
CA LYS A 26 26.53 10.09 1.09
C LYS A 26 25.45 9.15 0.58
N THR A 27 24.30 9.15 1.24
CA THR A 27 23.09 8.49 0.75
C THR A 27 22.53 9.29 -0.42
N LYS A 28 22.24 8.60 -1.52
CA LYS A 28 21.54 9.13 -2.69
C LYS A 28 20.32 8.27 -2.98
N THR A 29 19.35 8.88 -3.64
CA THR A 29 18.09 8.25 -4.01
C THR A 29 17.81 8.48 -5.49
N ASN A 30 17.31 7.46 -6.18
CA ASN A 30 16.90 7.54 -7.58
C ASN A 30 15.50 6.96 -7.76
N PHE A 31 14.63 7.66 -8.50
CA PHE A 31 13.33 7.14 -8.90
C PHE A 31 13.52 6.16 -10.06
N LYS A 32 13.07 4.92 -9.86
CA LYS A 32 13.18 3.85 -10.87
C LYS A 32 11.90 3.69 -11.66
N PHE A 33 10.75 3.96 -11.02
CA PHE A 33 9.45 3.81 -11.61
C PHE A 33 8.41 4.64 -10.84
N GLU A 34 7.44 5.19 -11.55
CA GLU A 34 6.27 5.83 -10.98
C GLU A 34 5.08 5.55 -11.91
N THR A 35 3.93 5.23 -11.32
CA THR A 35 2.68 5.11 -12.09
C THR A 35 1.48 5.44 -11.23
N THR A 36 0.37 5.73 -11.89
CA THR A 36 -0.93 5.91 -11.25
C THR A 36 -1.95 5.05 -11.99
N ILE A 37 -2.63 4.17 -11.25
CA ILE A 37 -3.60 3.21 -11.78
C ILE A 37 -5.01 3.60 -11.29
N PRO A 38 -6.04 3.67 -12.15
CA PRO A 38 -7.41 3.88 -11.69
C PRO A 38 -7.85 2.81 -10.69
N ALA A 39 -8.49 3.22 -9.60
CA ALA A 39 -8.91 2.30 -8.54
C ALA A 39 -9.89 1.22 -9.04
N LYS A 40 -10.67 1.52 -10.09
CA LYS A 40 -11.55 0.54 -10.76
C LYS A 40 -10.75 -0.59 -11.43
N GLU A 41 -9.60 -0.28 -12.02
CA GLU A 41 -8.71 -1.26 -12.66
C GLU A 41 -7.98 -2.11 -11.61
N VAL A 42 -7.53 -1.48 -10.51
CA VAL A 42 -6.97 -2.22 -9.38
C VAL A 42 -8.00 -3.21 -8.82
N LYS A 43 -9.26 -2.77 -8.64
CA LYS A 43 -10.35 -3.63 -8.14
C LYS A 43 -10.66 -4.79 -9.11
N SER A 44 -10.64 -4.55 -10.42
CA SER A 44 -10.94 -5.60 -11.42
C SER A 44 -9.79 -6.61 -11.56
N ASN A 45 -8.53 -6.19 -11.39
CA ASN A 45 -7.36 -7.06 -11.51
C ASN A 45 -6.25 -6.75 -10.49
N VAL A 46 -6.52 -7.06 -9.22
CA VAL A 46 -5.54 -6.94 -8.13
C VAL A 46 -4.24 -7.71 -8.42
N ASN A 47 -4.32 -8.87 -9.08
CA ASN A 47 -3.16 -9.70 -9.37
C ASN A 47 -2.18 -9.03 -10.33
N ALA A 48 -2.66 -8.22 -11.28
CA ALA A 48 -1.77 -7.45 -12.15
C ALA A 48 -0.90 -6.46 -11.34
N LEU A 49 -1.49 -5.79 -10.34
CA LEU A 49 -0.74 -4.92 -9.44
C LEU A 49 0.24 -5.71 -8.56
N ILE A 50 -0.18 -6.84 -7.99
CA ILE A 50 0.69 -7.71 -7.18
C ILE A 50 1.90 -8.18 -8.00
N ASN A 51 1.68 -8.66 -9.23
CA ASN A 51 2.76 -9.13 -10.09
C ASN A 51 3.70 -7.98 -10.52
N LEU A 52 3.15 -6.79 -10.80
CA LEU A 52 3.95 -5.60 -11.08
C LEU A 52 4.91 -5.28 -9.92
N ILE A 53 4.39 -5.28 -8.69
CA ILE A 53 5.16 -5.00 -7.47
C ILE A 53 6.22 -6.08 -7.25
N GLU A 54 5.86 -7.36 -7.39
CA GLU A 54 6.77 -8.49 -7.19
C GLU A 54 7.96 -8.47 -8.15
N ASN A 55 7.76 -8.03 -9.40
CA ASN A 55 8.82 -7.96 -10.42
C ASN A 55 9.98 -7.02 -10.03
N PHE A 56 9.76 -6.05 -9.15
CA PHE A 56 10.83 -5.18 -8.67
C PHE A 56 11.71 -5.86 -7.62
N ASN A 57 11.23 -6.94 -6.97
CA ASN A 57 11.94 -7.62 -5.88
C ASN A 57 12.44 -6.64 -4.80
N ALA A 58 11.55 -5.75 -4.36
CA ALA A 58 11.90 -4.67 -3.43
C ALA A 58 12.26 -5.21 -2.04
N ASP A 59 13.21 -4.53 -1.39
CA ASP A 59 13.64 -4.86 -0.03
C ASP A 59 12.54 -4.55 0.99
N CYS A 60 11.73 -3.51 0.74
CA CYS A 60 10.65 -3.08 1.62
C CYS A 60 9.53 -2.38 0.83
N ILE A 61 8.29 -2.56 1.27
CA ILE A 61 7.10 -1.95 0.68
C ILE A 61 6.32 -1.20 1.76
N THR A 62 5.97 0.04 1.49
CA THR A 62 4.97 0.76 2.29
C THR A 62 3.59 0.54 1.67
N LEU A 63 2.70 0.00 2.47
CA LEU A 63 1.31 -0.30 2.10
C LEU A 63 0.42 0.91 2.39
N PRO A 64 -0.78 0.97 1.79
CA PRO A 64 -1.74 2.00 2.09
C PRO A 64 -1.99 2.15 3.58
N SER A 65 -1.97 3.40 4.04
CA SER A 65 -2.06 3.70 5.47
C SER A 65 -3.48 3.46 6.03
N GLY A 66 -3.54 3.09 7.31
CA GLY A 66 -4.79 2.88 8.04
C GLY A 66 -5.06 3.93 9.10
N TYR A 67 -6.33 4.13 9.42
CA TYR A 67 -6.77 5.12 10.40
C TYR A 67 -6.26 4.76 11.81
N GLY A 68 -5.30 5.55 12.31
CA GLY A 68 -4.78 5.39 13.67
C GLY A 68 -4.01 4.08 13.89
N LEU A 69 -3.50 3.45 12.82
CA LEU A 69 -2.70 2.23 12.95
C LEU A 69 -1.23 2.56 13.27
N PRO A 70 -0.59 1.79 14.17
CA PRO A 70 0.85 1.86 14.37
C PRO A 70 1.60 1.28 13.17
N LEU A 71 2.93 1.39 13.20
CA LEU A 71 3.78 0.63 12.28
C LEU A 71 3.52 -0.86 12.51
N LYS A 72 3.07 -1.57 11.47
CA LYS A 72 2.74 -3.00 11.57
C LYS A 72 3.17 -3.72 10.30
N HIS A 73 3.81 -4.88 10.44
CA HIS A 73 4.16 -5.71 9.30
C HIS A 73 2.91 -6.42 8.77
N ILE A 74 2.84 -6.67 7.46
CA ILE A 74 1.66 -7.25 6.81
C ILE A 74 1.26 -8.62 7.39
N SER A 75 2.24 -9.39 7.91
CA SER A 75 1.98 -10.67 8.56
C SER A 75 1.16 -10.55 9.85
N GLU A 76 1.24 -9.40 10.53
CA GLU A 76 0.61 -9.12 11.81
C GLU A 76 -0.79 -8.51 11.67
N LEU A 77 -1.24 -8.22 10.44
CA LEU A 77 -2.56 -7.65 10.20
C LEU A 77 -3.67 -8.62 10.57
N ASP A 78 -4.62 -8.10 11.35
CA ASP A 78 -5.88 -8.75 11.74
C ASP A 78 -7.09 -8.08 11.08
N ASP A 79 -8.29 -8.55 11.41
CA ASP A 79 -9.54 -8.05 10.83
C ASP A 79 -9.87 -6.60 11.20
N ASP A 80 -9.49 -6.16 12.40
CA ASP A 80 -9.69 -4.77 12.88
C ASP A 80 -8.74 -3.82 12.15
N ASP A 81 -7.49 -4.24 11.93
CA ASP A 81 -6.55 -3.48 11.09
C ASP A 81 -7.09 -3.32 9.66
N LEU A 82 -7.61 -4.41 9.07
CA LEU A 82 -8.21 -4.36 7.73
C LEU A 82 -9.40 -3.40 7.67
N PHE A 83 -10.20 -3.32 8.73
CA PHE A 83 -11.27 -2.33 8.86
C PHE A 83 -10.72 -0.91 8.96
N LYS A 84 -9.72 -0.64 9.80
CA LYS A 84 -9.10 0.69 9.95
C LYS A 84 -8.40 1.16 8.67
N ILE A 85 -7.87 0.24 7.87
CA ILE A 85 -7.30 0.56 6.56
C ILE A 85 -8.40 0.94 5.58
N SER A 86 -9.45 0.13 5.46
CA SER A 86 -10.51 0.37 4.47
C SER A 86 -11.53 1.43 4.88
N LEU A 87 -11.71 1.68 6.20
CA LEU A 87 -12.82 2.42 6.82
C LEU A 87 -14.18 2.02 6.25
N LYS A 88 -14.34 0.72 5.97
CA LYS A 88 -15.50 0.15 5.29
C LYS A 88 -15.82 -1.20 5.87
N ASN A 89 -17.11 -1.46 6.01
CA ASN A 89 -17.62 -2.75 6.42
C ASN A 89 -17.19 -3.83 5.42
N LYS A 90 -17.02 -5.06 5.89
CA LYS A 90 -16.52 -6.20 5.10
C LYS A 90 -17.34 -6.43 3.82
N ASP A 91 -18.62 -6.07 3.84
CA ASP A 91 -19.57 -6.33 2.75
C ASP A 91 -19.60 -5.25 1.66
N GLU A 92 -18.92 -4.12 1.86
CA GLU A 92 -18.89 -3.06 0.85
C GLU A 92 -17.96 -3.42 -0.32
N LYS A 93 -18.47 -3.33 -1.55
CA LYS A 93 -17.70 -3.59 -2.79
C LYS A 93 -16.38 -2.83 -2.88
N GLU A 94 -16.30 -1.64 -2.29
CA GLU A 94 -15.09 -0.83 -2.30
C GLU A 94 -14.03 -1.31 -1.32
N SER A 95 -14.42 -2.03 -0.26
CA SER A 95 -13.50 -2.68 0.68
C SER A 95 -12.79 -3.89 0.04
N ILE A 96 -13.40 -4.51 -0.97
CA ILE A 96 -12.90 -5.72 -1.63
C ILE A 96 -11.52 -5.50 -2.26
N GLY A 97 -11.29 -4.38 -2.94
CA GLY A 97 -10.02 -4.15 -3.65
C GLY A 97 -8.80 -4.10 -2.72
N ILE A 98 -8.87 -3.25 -1.69
CA ILE A 98 -7.78 -3.08 -0.72
C ILE A 98 -7.58 -4.34 0.13
N ARG A 99 -8.67 -4.96 0.61
CA ARG A 99 -8.58 -6.19 1.42
C ARG A 99 -8.01 -7.35 0.62
N LYS A 100 -8.42 -7.51 -0.65
CA LYS A 100 -7.87 -8.53 -1.55
C LYS A 100 -6.40 -8.27 -1.83
N PHE A 101 -6.01 -7.02 -2.10
CA PHE A 101 -4.62 -6.64 -2.29
C PHE A 101 -3.74 -7.00 -1.08
N LEU A 102 -4.15 -6.61 0.13
CA LEU A 102 -3.43 -6.92 1.36
C LEU A 102 -3.36 -8.43 1.62
N SER A 103 -4.45 -9.16 1.36
CA SER A 103 -4.47 -10.62 1.45
C SER A 103 -3.46 -11.26 0.49
N GLU A 104 -3.43 -10.85 -0.78
CA GLU A 104 -2.48 -11.41 -1.76
C GLU A 104 -1.03 -11.04 -1.42
N ALA A 105 -0.75 -9.80 -1.02
CA ALA A 105 0.57 -9.40 -0.56
C ALA A 105 1.04 -10.21 0.67
N LYS A 106 0.12 -10.49 1.62
CA LYS A 106 0.40 -11.34 2.79
C LYS A 106 0.71 -12.78 2.37
N LYS A 107 -0.05 -13.34 1.43
CA LYS A 107 0.18 -14.69 0.87
C LYS A 107 1.53 -14.80 0.17
N ARG A 108 1.93 -13.77 -0.58
CA ARG A 108 3.25 -13.69 -1.24
C ARG A 108 4.40 -13.37 -0.28
N LYS A 109 4.12 -13.16 1.01
CA LYS A 109 5.10 -12.88 2.06
C LYS A 109 5.98 -11.66 1.75
N PHE A 110 5.39 -10.63 1.17
CA PHE A 110 6.11 -9.38 0.94
C PHE A 110 6.61 -8.79 2.27
N ASN A 111 7.84 -8.27 2.28
CA ASN A 111 8.35 -7.47 3.40
C ASN A 111 7.70 -6.09 3.33
N ALA A 112 6.50 -5.99 3.90
CA ALA A 112 5.61 -4.87 3.67
C ALA A 112 4.99 -4.36 4.97
N TYR A 113 4.87 -3.04 5.10
CA TYR A 113 4.49 -2.38 6.34
C TYR A 113 3.36 -1.38 6.11
N ILE A 114 2.39 -1.38 7.02
CA ILE A 114 1.49 -0.25 7.20
C ILE A 114 2.28 0.81 7.98
N ILE A 115 2.38 2.01 7.42
CA ILE A 115 3.01 3.14 8.10
C ILE A 115 1.97 3.95 8.89
N PRO A 116 2.34 4.56 10.03
CA PRO A 116 1.43 5.41 10.78
C PRO A 116 0.88 6.56 9.93
N SER A 117 -0.43 6.79 10.03
CA SER A 117 -1.06 7.96 9.41
C SER A 117 -2.27 8.48 10.19
N VAL A 118 -2.62 9.73 9.89
CA VAL A 118 -3.81 10.40 10.40
C VAL A 118 -4.74 10.64 9.21
N LYS A 119 -5.93 10.03 9.20
CA LYS A 119 -7.00 10.43 8.27
C LYS A 119 -7.86 11.46 8.99
N HIS A 120 -7.88 12.69 8.49
CA HIS A 120 -8.76 13.73 9.00
C HIS A 120 -10.19 13.42 8.55
N LEU A 121 -11.04 13.02 9.49
CA LEU A 121 -12.47 12.86 9.25
C LEU A 121 -13.14 14.23 9.33
N PRO A 122 -14.16 14.52 8.50
CA PRO A 122 -14.91 15.77 8.62
C PRO A 122 -15.57 15.83 10.00
N THR A 123 -15.41 16.97 10.68
CA THR A 123 -15.95 17.18 12.03
C THR A 123 -17.45 17.50 12.03
N ILE A 124 -18.05 17.78 10.87
CA ILE A 124 -19.48 18.06 10.67
C ILE A 124 -19.91 17.50 9.31
N GLU A 125 -21.04 16.77 9.26
CA GLU A 125 -21.65 16.29 8.02
C GLU A 125 -22.22 17.46 7.19
N ASN A 126 -21.98 17.46 5.89
CA ASN A 126 -22.66 18.36 4.93
C ASN A 126 -23.98 17.74 4.49
#